data_AF-A0A9J8CMN5-F1
#
_entry.id   AF-A0A9J8CMN5-F1
#
_cell.length_a   1.000
_cell.length_b   1.000
_cell.length_c   1.000
_cell.angle_alpha   90.00
_cell.angle_beta   90.00
_cell.angle_gamma   90.00
#
_symmetry.space_group_name_H-M   'P 1'
#
loop_
_entity.id
_entity.type
_entity.pdbx_description
1 polymer ?
#
loop_
_entity_poly.entity_id
_entity_poly.type
_entity_poly.pdbx_seq_one_letter_code
_entity_poly.pdbx_strand_id
1 'polypeptide(L)'
;MLPLGNIIRKYGISFHCYADDTQLYISTRLGETSKLSKLTECVKNVKDWMTNNFLLLNSDKTEILLTESRRLQFAIRRMYCYFLYSQKSGCYIRQ
;
A
#
# COMPACT_ATOMS: atom_id res chain seq x y z
N MET A 1 1.93 10.25 -9.60
CA MET A 1 2.25 8.99 -8.86
C MET A 1 2.89 7.91 -9.74
N LEU A 2 3.79 8.25 -10.66
CA LEU A 2 4.38 7.27 -11.59
C LEU A 2 5.30 6.20 -10.94
N PRO A 3 6.15 6.51 -9.93
CA PRO A 3 7.09 5.52 -9.41
C PRO A 3 6.43 4.44 -8.53
N LEU A 4 5.46 4.82 -7.69
CA LEU A 4 4.79 3.87 -6.80
C LEU A 4 3.94 2.85 -7.57
N GLY A 5 3.18 3.32 -8.57
CA GLY A 5 2.41 2.43 -9.44
C GLY A 5 3.28 1.44 -10.21
N ASN A 6 4.51 1.81 -10.58
CA ASN A 6 5.45 0.89 -11.25
C ASN A 6 5.89 -0.25 -10.33
N ILE A 7 6.15 0.04 -9.05
CA ILE A 7 6.50 -0.98 -8.05
C ILE A 7 5.35 -1.97 -7.89
N ILE A 8 4.12 -1.46 -7.74
CA ILE A 8 2.94 -2.31 -7.55
C ILE A 8 2.66 -3.17 -8.79
N ARG A 9 2.79 -2.58 -10.00
CA ARG A 9 2.64 -3.31 -11.28
C ARG A 9 3.65 -4.44 -11.43
N LYS A 10 4.87 -4.31 -10.90
CA LYS A 10 5.88 -5.40 -10.92
C LYS A 10 5.40 -6.67 -10.25
N TYR A 11 4.52 -6.55 -9.24
CA TYR A 11 3.95 -7.69 -8.53
C TYR A 11 2.67 -8.24 -9.18
N GLY A 12 2.18 -7.62 -10.25
CA GLY A 12 0.94 -8.02 -10.92
C GLY A 12 -0.32 -7.77 -10.07
N ILE A 13 -0.24 -6.83 -9.13
CA ILE A 13 -1.33 -6.50 -8.21
C ILE A 13 -2.16 -5.36 -8.81
N SER A 14 -3.48 -5.49 -8.74
CA SER A 14 -4.39 -4.42 -9.15
C SER A 14 -4.43 -3.35 -8.05
N PHE A 15 -4.46 -2.08 -8.43
CA PHE A 15 -4.46 -1.01 -7.44
C PHE A 15 -5.26 0.19 -7.92
N HIS A 16 -5.72 0.98 -6.95
CA HIS A 16 -6.37 2.25 -7.15
C HIS A 16 -5.68 3.29 -6.27
N CYS A 17 -5.25 4.40 -6.87
CA CYS A 17 -4.66 5.51 -6.13
C CYS A 17 -5.54 6.74 -6.31
N TYR A 18 -5.95 7.34 -5.20
CA TYR A 18 -6.67 8.61 -5.17
C TYR A 18 -6.03 9.50 -4.10
N ALA A 19 -5.44 10.64 -4.50
CA ALA A 19 -4.67 11.50 -3.62
C ALA A 19 -3.58 10.73 -2.82
N ASP A 20 -3.66 10.74 -1.48
CA ASP A 20 -2.80 10.03 -0.54
C ASP A 20 -3.25 8.59 -0.25
N ASP A 21 -4.42 8.19 -0.74
CA ASP A 21 -4.96 6.85 -0.55
C ASP A 21 -4.49 5.90 -1.67
N THR A 22 -3.93 4.76 -1.27
CA THR A 22 -3.62 3.66 -2.19
C THR A 22 -4.31 2.38 -1.74
N GLN A 23 -5.15 1.83 -2.62
CA GLN A 23 -5.88 0.58 -2.38
C GLN A 23 -5.30 -0.52 -3.27
N LEU A 24 -4.88 -1.62 -2.67
CA LEU A 24 -4.36 -2.80 -3.35
C LEU A 24 -5.43 -3.89 -3.36
N TYR A 25 -5.63 -4.52 -4.50
CA TYR A 25 -6.60 -5.60 -4.70
C TYR A 25 -5.90 -6.85 -5.19
N ILE A 26 -6.17 -7.97 -4.52
CA ILE A 26 -5.75 -9.29 -4.97
C ILE A 26 -6.91 -10.27 -4.89
N SER A 27 -7.05 -11.10 -5.92
CA SER A 27 -8.00 -12.20 -5.97
C SER A 27 -7.23 -13.52 -5.83
N THR A 28 -7.47 -14.22 -4.73
CA THR A 28 -6.81 -15.49 -4.42
C THR A 28 -7.83 -16.59 -4.15
N ARG A 29 -7.48 -17.85 -4.47
CA ARG A 29 -8.29 -19.01 -4.07
C ARG A 29 -7.83 -19.48 -2.70
N LEU A 30 -8.74 -20.14 -1.96
CA LEU A 30 -8.40 -20.84 -0.71
C LEU A 30 -7.23 -21.80 -0.96
N GLY A 31 -6.13 -21.63 -0.24
CA GLY A 31 -4.90 -22.42 -0.38
C GLY A 31 -3.80 -21.80 -1.26
N GLU A 32 -4.09 -20.72 -1.99
CA GLU A 32 -3.12 -20.05 -2.87
C GLU A 32 -2.32 -18.99 -2.09
N THR A 33 -1.52 -19.44 -1.12
CA THR A 33 -0.72 -18.57 -0.22
C THR A 33 0.35 -17.76 -0.94
N SER A 34 0.79 -18.21 -2.12
CA SER A 34 1.79 -17.53 -2.95
C SER A 34 1.39 -16.10 -3.32
N LYS A 35 0.10 -15.85 -3.54
CA LYS A 35 -0.45 -14.53 -3.84
C LYS A 35 -0.40 -13.60 -2.62
N LEU A 36 -0.69 -14.12 -1.43
CA LEU A 36 -0.57 -13.37 -0.18
C LEU A 36 0.89 -13.02 0.13
N SER A 37 1.83 -13.94 -0.14
CA SER A 37 3.26 -13.66 -0.03
C SER A 37 3.70 -12.53 -0.97
N LYS A 38 3.24 -12.54 -2.23
CA LYS A 38 3.50 -11.46 -3.20
C LYS A 38 2.92 -10.12 -2.75
N LEU A 39 1.72 -10.11 -2.17
CA LEU A 39 1.12 -8.90 -1.60
C LEU A 39 1.98 -8.35 -0.45
N THR A 40 2.43 -9.23 0.45
CA THR A 40 3.27 -8.86 1.60
C THR A 40 4.60 -8.27 1.14
N GLU A 41 5.24 -8.88 0.14
CA GLU A 41 6.48 -8.38 -0.46
C GLU A 41 6.28 -7.04 -1.19
N CYS A 42 5.16 -6.88 -1.91
CA CYS A 42 4.79 -5.61 -2.54
C CYS A 42 4.65 -4.49 -1.49
N VAL A 43 3.90 -4.74 -0.41
CA VAL A 43 3.69 -3.76 0.67
C VAL A 43 5.02 -3.36 1.31
N LYS A 44 5.93 -4.33 1.51
CA LYS A 44 7.28 -4.06 2.04
C LYS A 44 8.06 -3.13 1.10
N ASN A 45 8.11 -3.42 -0.19
CA ASN A 45 8.82 -2.58 -1.16
C ASN A 45 8.19 -1.18 -1.32
N VAL A 46 6.86 -1.09 -1.24
CA VAL A 46 6.15 0.19 -1.22
C VAL A 46 6.56 0.99 0.02
N LYS A 47 6.63 0.36 1.20
CA LYS A 47 7.07 1.01 2.45
C LYS A 47 8.52 1.47 2.37
N ASP A 48 9.41 0.64 1.82
CA ASP A 48 10.83 0.98 1.65
C ASP A 48 10.99 2.16 0.68
N TRP A 49 10.26 2.14 -0.45
CA TRP A 49 10.24 3.26 -1.38
C TRP A 49 9.70 4.53 -0.72
N MET A 50 8.60 4.45 0.02
CA MET A 50 8.05 5.60 0.74
C MET A 50 9.06 6.18 1.74
N THR A 51 9.70 5.32 2.53
CA THR A 51 10.72 5.74 3.51
C THR A 51 11.89 6.45 2.82
N ASN A 52 12.36 5.91 1.70
CA ASN A 52 13.42 6.53 0.88
C ASN A 52 12.99 7.85 0.22
N ASN A 53 11.69 8.07 0.07
CA ASN A 53 11.11 9.30 -0.47
C ASN A 53 10.54 10.22 0.63
N PHE A 54 10.93 10.02 1.89
CA PHE A 54 10.49 10.83 3.04
C PHE A 54 8.96 10.83 3.25
N LEU A 55 8.31 9.71 2.93
CA LEU A 55 6.90 9.46 3.15
C LEU A 55 6.75 8.39 4.23
N LEU A 56 5.76 8.54 5.12
CA LEU A 56 5.45 7.53 6.13
C LEU A 56 4.15 6.83 5.82
N LEU A 57 4.17 5.50 5.93
CA LEU A 57 2.96 4.70 5.93
C LEU A 57 2.28 4.81 7.30
N ASN A 58 1.00 5.16 7.32
CA ASN A 58 0.21 5.07 8.54
C ASN A 58 -0.20 3.61 8.78
N SER A 59 0.55 2.94 9.68
CA SER A 59 0.30 1.56 10.09
C SER A 59 -1.06 1.39 10.76
N ASP A 60 -1.53 2.40 11.49
CA ASP A 60 -2.77 2.35 12.29
C ASP A 60 -4.02 2.37 11.40
N LYS A 61 -3.92 2.99 10.21
CA LYS A 61 -4.98 2.98 9.20
C LYS A 61 -4.81 1.90 8.15
N THR A 62 -3.73 1.11 8.19
CA THR A 62 -3.48 0.08 7.18
C THR A 62 -4.34 -1.15 7.46
N GLU A 63 -5.53 -1.20 6.86
CA GLU A 63 -6.49 -2.28 7.05
C GLU A 63 -6.40 -3.34 5.95
N ILE A 64 -6.58 -4.61 6.33
CA ILE A 64 -6.79 -5.73 5.41
C ILE A 64 -8.26 -6.12 5.50
N LEU A 65 -8.98 -5.92 4.41
CA LEU A 65 -10.35 -6.42 4.28
C LEU A 65 -10.32 -7.71 3.47
N LEU A 66 -10.68 -8.81 4.11
CA LEU A 66 -10.85 -10.11 3.47
C LEU A 66 -12.33 -10.31 3.12
N THR A 67 -12.64 -10.28 1.82
CA THR A 67 -13.99 -10.57 1.33
C THR A 67 -14.02 -11.98 0.77
N GLU A 68 -14.65 -12.89 1.51
CA GLU A 68 -14.86 -14.27 1.12
C GLU A 68 -16.11 -14.39 0.23
N SER A 69 -15.93 -14.55 -1.08
CA SER A 69 -17.00 -15.04 -1.95
C SER A 69 -16.83 -16.56 -2.13
N ARG A 70 -17.93 -17.32 -2.31
CA ARG A 70 -17.94 -18.79 -2.46
C ARG A 70 -16.94 -19.40 -3.46
N ARG A 71 -16.24 -18.60 -4.27
CA ARG A 71 -15.23 -19.03 -5.25
C ARG A 71 -13.92 -18.22 -5.24
N LEU A 72 -13.86 -17.04 -4.64
CA LEU A 72 -12.71 -16.13 -4.69
C LEU A 72 -12.61 -15.32 -3.39
N GLN A 73 -11.41 -15.27 -2.80
CA GLN A 73 -11.08 -14.39 -1.69
C GLN A 73 -10.49 -13.10 -2.27
N PHE A 74 -11.05 -11.95 -1.91
CA PHE A 74 -10.46 -10.66 -2.21
C PHE A 74 -9.78 -10.13 -0.96
N ALA A 75 -8.48 -9.91 -1.01
CA ALA A 75 -7.80 -9.14 0.03
C ALA A 75 -7.61 -7.71 -0.50
N ILE A 76 -8.26 -6.76 0.18
CA ILE A 76 -8.14 -5.33 -0.08
C ILE A 76 -7.23 -4.77 1.00
N ARG A 77 -6.12 -4.15 0.61
CA ARG A 77 -5.25 -3.44 1.56
C ARG A 77 -5.32 -1.95 1.29
N ARG A 78 -5.85 -1.20 2.25
CA ARG A 78 -5.82 0.28 2.20
C ARG A 78 -4.53 0.75 2.84
N MET A 79 -3.73 1.50 2.11
CA MET A 79 -2.51 2.13 2.60
C MET A 79 -2.74 3.64 2.59
N TYR A 80 -2.56 4.25 3.76
CA TYR A 80 -2.66 5.69 3.96
C TYR A 80 -1.27 6.26 4.16
N CYS A 81 -0.97 7.39 3.54
CA CYS A 81 0.33 8.04 3.61
C CYS A 81 0.21 9.49 4.07
N TYR A 82 1.19 9.96 4.85
CA TYR A 82 1.36 11.38 5.15
C TYR A 82 2.77 11.82 4.72
N PHE A 83 2.90 13.06 4.25
CA PHE A 83 4.20 13.69 3.99
C PHE A 83 4.93 13.93 5.32
N LEU A 84 6.15 13.41 5.48
CA LEU A 84 7.03 13.84 6.57
C LEU A 84 7.75 15.11 6.13
N TYR A 85 7.18 16.28 6.43
CA TYR A 85 7.95 17.52 6.40
C TYR A 85 8.77 17.63 7.69
N SER A 86 9.92 16.96 7.74
CA SER A 86 11.05 17.33 8.62
C SER A 86 12.24 16.44 8.25
N GLN A 87 13.29 16.94 7.60
CA GLN A 87 14.29 17.79 8.25
C GLN A 87 15.05 18.62 7.21
N LYS A 88 14.65 19.87 6.98
CA LYS A 88 15.57 21.01 6.82
C LYS A 88 14.80 22.28 7.17
N SER A 89 15.18 22.88 8.28
CA SER A 89 15.02 24.32 8.56
C SER A 89 13.58 24.85 8.72
N GLY A 90 13.05 24.75 9.94
CA GLY A 90 12.38 25.88 10.59
C GLY A 90 11.19 26.55 9.90
N CYS A 91 10.10 25.83 9.61
CA CYS A 91 8.82 26.49 9.37
C CYS A 91 7.67 25.69 10.00
N TYR A 92 7.13 26.21 11.09
CA TYR A 92 5.86 25.80 11.69
C TYR A 92 4.72 26.35 10.83
N ILE A 93 3.73 25.52 10.47
CA ILE A 93 2.34 26.01 10.33
C ILE A 93 1.37 24.98 10.92
N ARG A 94 0.37 25.54 11.61
CA ARG A 94 -0.72 24.92 12.38
C ARG A 94 -1.69 24.13 11.51
N GLN A 95 -2.46 23.28 12.19
CA GLN A 95 -3.72 22.68 11.73
C GLN A 95 -4.66 23.71 11.11
#